data_AF-A0A8T1S291-F1
#
_entry.id   AF-A0A8T1S291-F1
#
_cell.length_a   1.000
_cell.length_b   1.000
_cell.length_c   1.000
_cell.angle_alpha   90.00
_cell.angle_beta   90.00
_cell.angle_gamma   90.00
#
_symmetry.space_group_name_H-M   'P 1'
#
loop_
_entity.id
_entity.type
_entity.pdbx_description
1 polymer ?
#
loop_
_entity_poly.entity_id
_entity_poly.type
_entity_poly.pdbx_seq_one_letter_code
_entity_poly.pdbx_strand_id
1 'polypeptide(L)'
;EHVLSFAACMGSEEIVRLLIENGADIRAQDSLGNTVLHILVLQPNKTFACQMYNLLLSYDKSDEGLGTLDSIPNNEGLTPFKLAGVEGNTVMFQHLMQKRKHTLWTFGPLTSVLYDLTEIDSWGEDQSFLELVV
;
A
#
# COMPACT_ATOMS: atom_id res chain seq x y z
N GLU A 1 14.67 3.19 7.87
CA GLU A 1 15.63 2.75 8.92
C GLU A 1 14.94 2.59 10.28
N HIS A 2 13.89 1.76 10.39
CA HIS A 2 13.07 1.67 11.61
C HIS A 2 12.83 0.23 12.05
N VAL A 3 12.80 -0.02 13.36
CA VAL A 3 12.65 -1.38 13.92
C VAL A 3 11.35 -2.05 13.43
N LEU A 4 10.28 -1.26 13.29
CA LEU A 4 9.01 -1.73 12.74
C LEU A 4 9.14 -2.22 11.28
N SER A 5 9.86 -1.50 10.43
CA SER A 5 10.04 -1.93 9.04
C SER A 5 10.83 -3.23 8.95
N PHE A 6 11.86 -3.41 9.78
CA PHE A 6 12.59 -4.67 9.85
C PHE A 6 11.70 -5.83 10.28
N ALA A 7 10.90 -5.66 11.35
CA ALA A 7 9.97 -6.69 11.80
C ALA A 7 8.95 -7.07 10.72
N ALA A 8 8.43 -6.08 10.00
CA ALA A 8 7.49 -6.29 8.89
C ALA A 8 8.13 -7.08 7.73
N CYS A 9 9.35 -6.76 7.33
CA CYS A 9 10.09 -7.51 6.29
C CYS A 9 10.38 -8.95 6.71
N MET A 10 10.58 -9.19 8.01
CA MET A 10 10.99 -10.49 8.53
C MET A 10 9.86 -11.51 8.67
N GLY A 11 8.60 -11.16 8.42
CA GLY A 11 7.52 -12.14 8.61
C GLY A 11 6.74 -12.01 9.91
N SER A 12 7.29 -11.30 10.91
CA SER A 12 6.86 -11.51 12.29
C SER A 12 5.72 -10.60 12.70
N GLU A 13 4.51 -11.11 12.56
CA GLU A 13 3.30 -10.42 13.02
C GLU A 13 3.35 -10.12 14.52
N GLU A 14 3.86 -11.04 15.34
CA GLU A 14 3.90 -10.88 16.79
C GLU A 14 4.78 -9.69 17.20
N ILE A 15 5.96 -9.56 16.58
CA ILE A 15 6.87 -8.43 16.85
C ILE A 15 6.26 -7.14 16.33
N VAL A 16 5.64 -7.15 15.14
CA VAL A 16 4.96 -5.97 14.60
C VAL A 16 3.85 -5.48 15.54
N ARG A 17 2.99 -6.39 16.03
CA ARG A 17 1.94 -6.05 16.99
C ARG A 17 2.50 -5.49 18.28
N LEU A 18 3.51 -6.14 18.86
CA LEU A 18 4.16 -5.69 20.09
C LEU A 18 4.75 -4.27 19.92
N LEU A 19 5.43 -4.00 18.80
CA LEU A 19 6.00 -2.68 18.53
C LEU A 19 4.92 -1.61 18.42
N ILE A 20 3.83 -1.87 17.69
CA ILE A 20 2.71 -0.93 17.54
C ILE A 20 2.03 -0.67 18.88
N GLU A 21 1.79 -1.72 19.68
CA GLU A 21 1.21 -1.59 21.03
C GLU A 21 2.09 -0.76 21.98
N ASN A 22 3.41 -0.79 21.78
CA ASN A 22 4.38 0.03 22.51
C ASN A 22 4.58 1.43 21.88
N GLY A 23 3.74 1.84 20.93
CA GLY A 23 3.75 3.18 20.35
C GLY A 23 4.74 3.38 19.21
N ALA A 24 5.16 2.32 18.52
CA ALA A 24 5.93 2.46 17.28
C ALA A 24 5.12 3.25 16.23
N ASP A 25 5.75 4.27 15.67
CA ASP A 25 5.13 5.08 14.62
C ASP A 25 5.07 4.30 13.30
N ILE A 26 3.86 3.98 12.86
CA ILE A 26 3.58 3.27 11.61
C ILE A 26 3.76 4.17 10.37
N ARG A 27 3.70 5.50 10.55
CA ARG A 27 3.78 6.50 9.47
C ARG A 27 5.20 7.00 9.23
N ALA A 28 6.15 6.53 10.02
CA ALA A 28 7.53 6.97 9.94
C ALA A 28 8.17 6.57 8.59
N GLN A 29 8.85 7.55 7.99
CA GLN A 29 9.51 7.42 6.69
C GLN A 29 11.02 7.29 6.85
N ASP A 30 11.66 6.49 6.01
CA ASP A 30 13.11 6.43 5.94
C ASP A 30 13.72 7.60 5.15
N SER A 31 15.04 7.55 4.92
CA SER A 31 15.79 8.57 4.18
C SER A 31 15.36 8.73 2.72
N LEU A 32 14.65 7.75 2.15
CA LEU A 32 14.07 7.79 0.81
C LEU A 32 12.60 8.21 0.81
N GLY A 33 12.03 8.57 1.97
CA GLY A 33 10.61 8.84 2.12
C GLY A 33 9.76 7.57 2.15
N ASN A 34 10.35 6.38 2.19
CA ASN A 34 9.59 5.14 2.19
C ASN A 34 9.01 4.87 3.57
N THR A 35 7.69 4.73 3.63
CA THR A 35 7.00 4.14 4.77
C THR A 35 7.20 2.62 4.79
N VAL A 36 6.79 1.96 5.88
CA VAL A 36 6.78 0.49 5.96
C VAL A 36 6.00 -0.17 4.82
N LEU A 37 4.96 0.48 4.30
CA LEU A 37 4.16 -0.03 3.18
C LEU A 37 4.95 -0.06 1.87
N HIS A 38 5.76 0.96 1.59
CA HIS A 38 6.65 0.96 0.43
C HIS A 38 7.68 -0.17 0.52
N ILE A 39 8.28 -0.36 1.70
CA ILE A 39 9.30 -1.39 1.91
C ILE A 39 8.71 -2.80 1.70
N LEU A 40 7.44 -3.03 2.05
CA LEU A 40 6.73 -4.28 1.79
C LEU A 40 6.52 -4.55 0.29
N VAL A 41 6.30 -3.51 -0.51
CA VAL A 41 6.19 -3.64 -1.97
C VAL A 41 7.50 -4.14 -2.58
N LEU A 42 8.64 -3.76 -2.01
CA LEU A 42 9.98 -4.17 -2.46
C LEU A 42 10.39 -5.58 -1.99
N GLN A 43 9.57 -6.26 -1.19
CA GLN A 43 9.93 -7.59 -0.68
C GLN A 43 9.84 -8.67 -1.77
N PRO A 44 10.79 -9.63 -1.79
CA PRO A 44 10.76 -10.73 -2.72
C PRO A 44 9.56 -11.66 -2.46
N ASN A 45 9.18 -11.84 -1.19
CA ASN A 45 8.03 -12.67 -0.81
C ASN A 45 6.73 -11.85 -0.81
N LYS A 46 6.10 -11.80 -1.98
CA LYS A 46 4.92 -10.97 -2.25
C LYS A 46 3.67 -11.42 -1.50
N THR A 47 3.48 -12.71 -1.23
CA THR A 47 2.25 -13.23 -0.60
C THR A 47 2.18 -12.88 0.88
N PHE A 48 3.26 -13.10 1.61
CA PHE A 48 3.36 -12.66 3.00
C PHE A 48 3.34 -11.13 3.10
N ALA A 49 4.01 -10.42 2.18
CA ALA A 49 3.97 -8.96 2.18
C ALA A 49 2.54 -8.40 2.10
N CYS A 50 1.66 -9.02 1.30
CA CYS A 50 0.23 -8.65 1.25
C CYS A 50 -0.49 -8.83 2.59
N GLN A 51 -0.17 -9.90 3.33
CA GLN A 51 -0.76 -10.17 4.65
C GLN A 51 -0.29 -9.12 5.67
N MET A 52 1.02 -8.87 5.72
CA MET A 52 1.60 -7.86 6.61
C MET A 52 1.11 -6.44 6.28
N TYR A 53 0.93 -6.13 5.00
CA TYR A 53 0.35 -4.87 4.56
C TYR A 53 -1.07 -4.67 5.10
N ASN A 54 -1.90 -5.71 5.06
CA ASN A 54 -3.24 -5.66 5.64
C ASN A 54 -3.22 -5.48 7.16
N LEU A 55 -2.28 -6.16 7.84
CA LEU A 55 -2.11 -6.02 9.28
C LEU A 55 -1.78 -4.58 9.67
N LEU A 56 -0.80 -3.97 9.01
CA LEU A 56 -0.40 -2.59 9.29
C LEU A 56 -1.53 -1.59 9.02
N LEU A 57 -2.27 -1.75 7.91
CA LEU A 57 -3.43 -0.91 7.63
C LEU A 57 -4.56 -1.05 8.66
N SER A 58 -4.72 -2.22 9.29
CA SER A 58 -5.71 -2.39 10.35
C SER A 58 -5.38 -1.64 11.65
N TYR A 59 -4.11 -1.25 11.82
CA TYR A 59 -3.65 -0.41 12.92
C TYR A 59 -3.60 1.08 12.58
N ASP A 60 -3.78 1.44 11.30
CA ASP A 60 -3.91 2.84 10.89
C ASP A 60 -5.25 3.39 11.40
N LYS A 61 -5.22 3.89 12.62
CA LYS A 61 -6.29 4.71 13.19
C LYS A 61 -6.20 6.07 12.51
N SER A 62 -6.68 6.16 11.28
CA SER A 62 -6.80 7.43 10.58
C SER A 62 -7.64 8.38 11.45
N ASP A 63 -6.98 9.28 12.16
CA ASP A 63 -7.63 10.43 12.79
C ASP A 63 -8.18 11.29 11.65
N GLU A 64 -9.41 11.79 11.75
CA GLU A 64 -10.24 12.27 10.61
C GLU A 64 -9.65 13.41 9.74
N GLY A 65 -8.40 13.83 9.95
CA GLY A 65 -7.68 14.82 9.14
C GLY A 65 -6.34 14.37 8.55
N LEU A 66 -5.76 13.23 8.95
CA LEU A 66 -4.50 12.71 8.40
C LEU A 66 -4.87 11.58 7.42
N GLY A 67 -4.65 11.79 6.11
CA GLY A 67 -5.01 10.80 5.08
C GLY A 67 -4.50 9.37 5.37
N THR A 68 -5.02 8.37 4.67
CA THR A 68 -4.67 6.97 4.95
C THR A 68 -3.17 6.69 4.77
N LEU A 69 -2.63 5.70 5.49
CA LEU A 69 -1.21 5.34 5.46
C LEU A 69 -0.71 5.00 4.05
N ASP A 70 -1.59 4.47 3.20
CA ASP A 70 -1.31 4.12 1.81
C ASP A 70 -1.36 5.30 0.83
N SER A 71 -1.76 6.50 1.28
CA SER A 71 -1.71 7.73 0.49
C SER A 71 -0.43 8.54 0.69
N ILE A 72 0.45 8.15 1.61
CA ILE A 72 1.72 8.86 1.85
C ILE A 72 2.67 8.59 0.66
N PRO A 73 3.17 9.62 -0.03
CA PRO A 73 4.18 9.44 -1.08
C PRO A 73 5.60 9.37 -0.52
N ASN A 74 6.49 8.68 -1.23
CA ASN A 74 7.93 8.72 -0.99
C ASN A 74 8.59 9.99 -1.59
N ASN A 75 9.92 10.10 -1.50
CA ASN A 75 10.64 11.28 -2.03
C ASN A 75 10.55 11.43 -3.56
N GLU A 76 10.15 10.37 -4.27
CA GLU A 76 9.90 10.36 -5.71
C GLU A 76 8.44 10.68 -6.05
N GLY A 77 7.59 10.98 -5.05
CA GLY A 77 6.16 11.23 -5.26
C GLY A 77 5.32 9.95 -5.48
N LEU A 78 5.91 8.77 -5.28
CA LEU A 78 5.24 7.49 -5.48
C LEU A 78 4.54 7.06 -4.19
N THR A 79 3.26 6.71 -4.29
CA THR A 79 2.54 5.96 -3.24
C THR A 79 2.97 4.48 -3.29
N PRO A 80 2.68 3.67 -2.25
CA PRO A 80 2.90 2.22 -2.31
C PRO A 80 2.18 1.56 -3.50
N PHE A 81 1.05 2.12 -3.91
CA PHE A 81 0.32 1.66 -5.09
C PHE A 81 1.08 1.93 -6.40
N LYS A 82 1.55 3.17 -6.61
CA LYS A 82 2.34 3.52 -7.81
C LYS A 82 3.65 2.74 -7.86
N LEU A 83 4.34 2.62 -6.73
CA LEU A 83 5.58 1.85 -6.61
C LEU A 83 5.39 0.39 -7.02
N ALA A 84 4.25 -0.24 -6.66
CA ALA A 84 3.97 -1.63 -7.01
C ALA A 84 3.89 -1.87 -8.53
N GLY A 85 3.40 -0.90 -9.30
CA GLY A 85 3.41 -1.01 -10.77
C GLY A 85 4.78 -0.75 -11.38
N VAL A 86 5.49 0.28 -10.90
CA VAL A 86 6.86 0.62 -11.37
C VAL A 86 7.82 -0.55 -11.17
N GLU A 87 7.76 -1.20 -10.01
CA GLU A 87 8.59 -2.36 -9.68
C GLU A 87 8.11 -3.68 -10.30
N GLY A 88 6.98 -3.66 -11.03
CA GLY A 88 6.39 -4.87 -11.61
C GLY A 88 5.91 -5.88 -10.54
N ASN A 89 5.58 -5.43 -9.34
CA ASN A 89 5.01 -6.26 -8.29
C ASN A 89 3.51 -6.53 -8.54
N THR A 90 3.23 -7.36 -9.54
CA THR A 90 1.86 -7.70 -9.98
C THR A 90 0.98 -8.28 -8.88
N VAL A 91 1.55 -9.06 -7.95
CA VAL A 91 0.80 -9.66 -6.84
C VAL A 91 0.32 -8.59 -5.87
N MET A 92 1.21 -7.70 -5.44
CA MET A 92 0.86 -6.59 -4.56
C MET A 92 -0.07 -5.60 -5.27
N PHE A 93 0.21 -5.30 -6.53
CA PHE A 93 -0.63 -4.43 -7.35
C PHE A 93 -2.07 -4.95 -7.46
N GLN A 94 -2.24 -6.24 -7.80
CA GLN A 94 -3.56 -6.88 -7.84
C GLN A 94 -4.22 -6.85 -6.47
N HIS A 95 -3.48 -7.15 -5.41
CA HIS A 95 -4.00 -7.11 -4.03
C HIS A 95 -4.55 -5.73 -3.66
N LEU A 96 -3.85 -4.66 -4.00
CA LEU A 96 -4.30 -3.28 -3.80
C LEU A 96 -5.51 -2.93 -4.67
N MET A 97 -5.53 -3.37 -5.94
CA MET A 97 -6.68 -3.18 -6.83
C MET A 97 -7.94 -3.88 -6.33
N GLN A 98 -7.83 -5.03 -5.68
CA GLN A 98 -9.00 -5.68 -5.07
C GLN A 98 -9.64 -4.84 -3.95
N LYS A 99 -8.86 -4.00 -3.26
CA LYS A 99 -9.39 -3.08 -2.25
C LYS A 99 -10.04 -1.84 -2.84
N ARG A 100 -9.61 -1.44 -4.04
CA ARG A 100 -10.09 -0.25 -4.77
C ARG A 100 -11.24 -0.56 -5.75
N LYS A 101 -11.93 -1.70 -5.58
CA LYS A 101 -13.03 -2.10 -6.45
C LYS A 101 -14.34 -2.24 -5.66
N HIS A 102 -15.44 -1.90 -6.32
CA HIS A 102 -16.79 -2.08 -5.81
C HIS A 102 -17.65 -2.83 -6.83
N THR A 103 -18.21 -3.97 -6.45
CA THR A 103 -19.12 -4.72 -7.33
C THR A 103 -20.50 -4.05 -7.30
N LEU A 104 -20.92 -3.47 -8.43
CA LEU A 104 -22.21 -2.79 -8.56
C LEU A 104 -23.36 -3.80 -8.65
N TRP A 105 -23.20 -4.83 -9.48
CA TRP A 105 -24.18 -5.90 -9.62
C TRP A 105 -23.58 -7.14 -10.26
N THR A 106 -24.23 -8.28 -10.01
CA THR A 106 -23.92 -9.57 -10.64
C THR A 106 -25.21 -10.18 -11.17
N PHE A 107 -25.21 -10.59 -12.43
CA PHE A 107 -26.33 -11.24 -13.10
C PHE A 107 -25.85 -12.50 -13.83
N GLY A 108 -25.99 -13.65 -13.16
CA GLY A 108 -25.46 -14.93 -13.66
C GLY A 108 -23.94 -14.83 -13.88
N PRO A 109 -23.43 -15.05 -15.12
CA PRO A 109 -22.00 -14.91 -15.42
C PRO A 109 -21.54 -13.45 -15.58
N LEU A 110 -22.44 -12.47 -15.63
CA LEU A 110 -22.10 -11.06 -15.84
C LEU A 110 -21.86 -10.38 -14.50
N THR A 111 -20.76 -9.62 -14.38
CA THR A 111 -20.45 -8.81 -13.21
C THR A 111 -20.06 -7.41 -13.66
N SER A 112 -20.68 -6.39 -13.07
CA SER A 112 -20.27 -4.99 -13.21
C SER A 112 -19.48 -4.58 -11.98
N VAL A 113 -18.26 -4.10 -12.19
CA VAL A 113 -17.34 -3.66 -11.14
C VAL A 113 -16.92 -2.22 -11.45
N LEU A 114 -17.02 -1.35 -10.46
CA LEU A 114 -16.47 0.00 -10.45
C LEU A 114 -15.08 -0.05 -9.83
N TYR A 115 -14.07 0.45 -10.54
CA TYR A 115 -12.72 0.63 -10.01
C TYR A 115 -12.49 2.10 -9.70
N ASP A 116 -11.82 2.37 -8.59
CA ASP A 116 -11.33 3.70 -8.28
C ASP A 116 -10.16 4.03 -9.21
N LEU A 117 -10.28 5.14 -9.94
CA LEU A 117 -9.28 5.62 -10.89
C LEU A 117 -8.36 6.69 -10.30
N THR A 118 -8.54 7.07 -9.02
CA THR A 118 -7.58 7.95 -8.32
C THR A 118 -6.18 7.36 -8.40
N GLU A 119 -5.17 8.19 -8.66
CA GLU A 119 -3.77 7.84 -8.94
C GLU A 119 -3.53 7.09 -10.27
N ILE A 120 -4.54 6.47 -10.88
CA ILE A 120 -4.41 5.73 -12.14
C ILE A 120 -4.43 6.67 -13.34
N ASP A 121 -5.46 7.52 -13.40
CA ASP A 121 -5.72 8.40 -14.53
C ASP A 121 -4.80 9.63 -14.53
N SER A 122 -4.66 10.30 -15.69
CA SER A 122 -3.80 11.47 -15.86
C SER A 122 -4.42 12.79 -15.41
N TRP A 123 -5.63 12.76 -14.87
CA TRP A 123 -6.33 13.96 -14.46
C TRP A 123 -5.93 14.42 -13.05
N GLY A 124 -5.32 15.61 -12.95
CA GLY A 124 -5.12 16.32 -11.68
C GLY A 124 -3.86 15.97 -10.90
N GLU A 125 -3.01 15.08 -11.42
CA GLU A 125 -1.71 14.74 -10.82
C GLU A 125 -0.57 15.05 -11.79
N ASP A 126 0.56 15.52 -11.26
CA ASP A 126 1.75 15.86 -12.06
C ASP A 126 2.40 14.62 -12.69
N GLN A 127 2.17 13.42 -12.14
CA GLN A 127 2.70 12.16 -12.65
C GLN A 127 1.72 11.02 -12.41
N SER A 128 1.06 10.60 -13.50
CA SER A 128 0.04 9.55 -13.47
C SER A 128 0.68 8.16 -13.40
N PHE A 129 -0.05 7.19 -12.83
CA PHE A 129 0.41 5.80 -12.84
C PHE A 129 0.64 5.25 -14.25
N LEU A 130 -0.22 5.62 -15.21
CA LEU A 130 -0.11 5.11 -16.58
C LEU A 130 1.17 5.58 -17.28
N GLU A 131 1.63 6.80 -17.00
CA GLU A 131 2.89 7.32 -17.54
C GLU A 131 4.12 6.67 -16.91
N LEU A 132 4.00 6.16 -15.69
CA LEU A 132 5.11 5.52 -14.96
C LEU A 132 5.41 4.09 -15.44
N VAL A 133 4.43 3.42 -16.05
CA VAL A 133 4.52 2.00 -16.44
C VAL A 133 4.81 1.80 -17.94
N VAL A 134 4.67 2.85 -18.75
CA VAL A 134 4.90 2.84 -20.22
C VAL A 134 6.34 3.17 -20.55
#